data_AF-A0A354R7Y4-F1
#
_entry.id   AF-A0A354R7Y4-F1
#
_cell.length_a   1.000
_cell.length_b   1.000
_cell.length_c   1.000
_cell.angle_alpha   90.00
_cell.angle_beta   90.00
_cell.angle_gamma   90.00
#
_symmetry.space_group_name_H-M   'P 1'
#
loop_
_entity.id
_entity.type
_entity.pdbx_description
1 polymer ?
#
loop_
_entity_poly.entity_id
_entity_poly.type
_entity_poly.pdbx_seq_one_letter_code
_entity_poly.pdbx_strand_id
1 'polypeptide(L)'
;MSRIGLFGGTFDPIHSGHVTIVKKALAEGVVDEVVVIPAAVNPFKVGQAPGGTWDRLLLVRAAFNGFAHVRVDDREMRRGGVSYAIDTVREFAAEHPHDELVFLIGEDSVAGLPRWKDYDELRKLCTFHVYPRTPESSTEVRTRLAEGKPIDDLVPPAVALFLAKKVRYQPDTRIVNVILEGLRRKDGYCPCRIPKIPEYFCPCQEFRGQLADPAWHGLCHCRLYQKP
;
A
#
# COMPACT_ATOMS: atom_id res chain seq x y z
N MET A 1 -25.82 -0.10 -0.66
CA MET A 1 -24.78 -0.68 -1.52
C MET A 1 -23.57 0.21 -1.37
N SER A 2 -22.44 -0.36 -0.98
CA SER A 2 -21.15 0.33 -0.95
C SER A 2 -20.39 0.07 -2.25
N ARG A 3 -19.45 0.94 -2.63
CA ARG A 3 -18.51 0.72 -3.72
C ARG A 3 -17.14 0.38 -3.16
N ILE A 4 -16.71 -0.86 -3.38
CA ILE A 4 -15.44 -1.39 -2.88
C ILE A 4 -14.40 -1.34 -4.00
N GLY A 5 -13.36 -0.52 -3.80
CA GLY A 5 -12.20 -0.44 -4.68
C GLY A 5 -11.24 -1.60 -4.45
N LEU A 6 -11.00 -2.44 -5.44
CA LEU A 6 -9.96 -3.46 -5.42
C LEU A 6 -8.73 -2.93 -6.15
N PHE A 7 -7.61 -2.80 -5.44
CA PHE A 7 -6.35 -2.32 -6.00
C PHE A 7 -5.27 -3.38 -5.86
N GLY A 8 -5.15 -4.22 -6.89
CA GLY A 8 -4.17 -5.29 -6.98
C GLY A 8 -2.82 -4.82 -7.52
N GLY A 9 -1.73 -5.37 -6.99
CA GLY A 9 -0.40 -5.02 -7.49
C GLY A 9 0.73 -5.87 -6.93
N THR A 10 1.86 -5.90 -7.66
CA THR A 10 3.08 -6.54 -7.13
C THR A 10 3.70 -5.70 -5.99
N PHE A 11 3.60 -4.36 -6.06
CA PHE A 11 4.12 -3.45 -5.04
C PHE A 11 5.57 -3.74 -4.63
N ASP A 12 6.50 -3.65 -5.59
CA ASP A 12 7.88 -4.10 -5.40
C ASP A 12 8.94 -3.01 -5.71
N PRO A 13 9.04 -1.94 -4.90
CA PRO A 13 8.20 -1.66 -3.72
C PRO A 13 6.96 -0.82 -4.09
N ILE A 14 6.04 -0.65 -3.14
CA ILE A 14 5.01 0.38 -3.23
C ILE A 14 5.65 1.78 -3.27
N HIS A 15 5.01 2.74 -3.97
CA HIS A 15 5.52 4.09 -4.19
C HIS A 15 4.38 5.12 -4.20
N SER A 16 4.73 6.41 -4.24
CA SER A 16 3.79 7.52 -4.12
C SER A 16 2.72 7.50 -5.22
N GLY A 17 3.06 7.13 -6.46
CA GLY A 17 2.08 6.92 -7.54
C GLY A 17 0.93 5.97 -7.17
N HIS A 18 1.23 4.82 -6.53
CA HIS A 18 0.21 3.89 -6.05
C HIS A 18 -0.69 4.51 -4.96
N VAL A 19 -0.10 5.25 -4.02
CA VAL A 19 -0.85 5.93 -2.96
C VAL A 19 -1.76 7.01 -3.55
N THR A 20 -1.29 7.72 -4.58
CA THR A 20 -2.08 8.74 -5.28
C THR A 20 -3.33 8.15 -5.94
N ILE A 21 -3.23 6.98 -6.58
CA ILE A 21 -4.40 6.28 -7.14
C ILE A 21 -5.46 6.04 -6.07
N VAL A 22 -5.07 5.46 -4.95
CA VAL A 22 -5.99 5.16 -3.83
C VAL A 22 -6.62 6.42 -3.27
N LYS A 23 -5.82 7.49 -3.06
CA LYS A 23 -6.33 8.77 -2.56
C LYS A 23 -7.32 9.42 -3.53
N LYS A 24 -7.05 9.38 -4.83
CA LYS A 24 -7.93 9.94 -5.85
C LYS A 24 -9.25 9.18 -5.92
N ALA A 25 -9.23 7.86 -5.93
CA ALA A 25 -10.43 7.03 -5.96
C ALA A 25 -11.41 7.35 -4.83
N LEU A 26 -10.88 7.54 -3.62
CA LEU A 26 -11.69 7.97 -2.46
C LEU A 26 -12.14 9.43 -2.58
N ALA A 27 -11.24 10.35 -2.93
CA ALA A 27 -11.54 11.79 -2.96
C ALA A 27 -12.54 12.18 -4.08
N GLU A 28 -12.48 11.48 -5.22
CA GLU A 28 -13.38 11.65 -6.36
C GLU A 28 -14.72 10.93 -6.15
N GLY A 29 -14.87 10.18 -5.05
CA GLY A 29 -16.08 9.40 -4.77
C GLY A 29 -16.31 8.29 -5.81
N VAL A 30 -15.24 7.73 -6.39
CA VAL A 30 -15.32 6.54 -7.26
C VAL A 30 -15.67 5.31 -6.43
N VAL A 31 -15.13 5.24 -5.22
CA VAL A 31 -15.32 4.16 -4.25
C VAL A 31 -15.46 4.73 -2.84
N ASP A 32 -16.15 3.98 -1.98
CA ASP A 32 -16.37 4.34 -0.58
C ASP A 32 -15.27 3.77 0.34
N GLU A 33 -14.62 2.69 -0.09
CA GLU A 33 -13.43 2.12 0.53
C GLU A 33 -12.49 1.49 -0.51
N VAL A 34 -11.21 1.33 -0.15
CA VAL A 34 -10.22 0.64 -0.98
C VAL A 34 -9.57 -0.52 -0.23
N VAL A 35 -9.57 -1.68 -0.88
CA VAL A 35 -8.78 -2.84 -0.51
C VAL A 35 -7.55 -2.92 -1.40
N VAL A 36 -6.38 -2.74 -0.78
CA VAL A 36 -5.09 -2.92 -1.46
C VAL A 36 -4.65 -4.36 -1.31
N ILE A 37 -4.36 -5.03 -2.42
CA ILE A 37 -4.16 -6.48 -2.49
C ILE A 37 -2.78 -6.78 -3.08
N PRO A 38 -1.77 -7.05 -2.24
CA PRO A 38 -0.46 -7.45 -2.71
C PRO A 38 -0.49 -8.84 -3.34
N ALA A 39 -0.06 -8.95 -4.59
CA ALA A 39 0.00 -10.21 -5.31
C ALA A 39 1.14 -11.10 -4.79
N ALA A 40 0.91 -12.41 -4.67
CA ALA A 40 1.97 -13.40 -4.44
C ALA A 40 2.92 -13.46 -5.64
N VAL A 41 2.39 -13.83 -6.81
CA VAL A 41 3.09 -13.84 -8.08
C VAL A 41 2.21 -13.19 -9.14
N ASN A 42 2.70 -12.14 -9.78
CA ASN A 42 1.97 -11.49 -10.87
C ASN A 42 1.93 -12.42 -12.10
N PRO A 43 0.76 -12.65 -12.74
CA PRO A 43 0.63 -13.53 -13.91
C PRO A 43 1.57 -13.19 -15.08
N PHE A 44 1.94 -11.91 -15.24
CA PHE A 44 2.85 -11.44 -16.28
C PHE A 44 4.32 -11.46 -15.87
N LYS A 45 4.64 -11.94 -14.67
CA LYS A 45 5.99 -12.02 -14.11
C LYS A 45 6.30 -13.42 -13.55
N VAL A 46 5.60 -14.46 -14.02
CA VAL A 46 5.87 -15.84 -13.63
C VAL A 46 7.30 -16.20 -14.02
N GLY A 47 8.06 -16.79 -13.08
CA GLY A 47 9.48 -17.11 -13.27
C GLY A 47 10.43 -15.94 -13.05
N GLN A 48 9.94 -14.73 -12.77
CA GLN A 48 10.76 -13.59 -12.38
C GLN A 48 10.75 -13.46 -10.85
N ALA A 49 11.93 -13.43 -10.24
CA ALA A 49 12.04 -13.11 -8.83
C ALA A 49 11.57 -11.65 -8.58
N PRO A 50 11.00 -11.34 -7.41
CA PRO A 50 10.86 -9.96 -6.97
C PRO A 50 12.21 -9.24 -7.08
N GLY A 51 12.19 -7.99 -7.53
CA GLY A 51 13.39 -7.18 -7.69
C GLY A 51 13.99 -6.73 -6.35
N GLY A 52 13.26 -6.88 -5.25
CA GLY A 52 13.72 -6.55 -3.90
C GLY A 52 13.70 -7.71 -2.92
N THR A 53 14.50 -7.57 -1.85
CA THR A 53 14.56 -8.52 -0.72
C THR A 53 13.66 -8.13 0.46
N TRP A 54 12.87 -7.05 0.32
CA TRP A 54 12.00 -6.54 1.35
C TRP A 54 10.66 -7.28 1.44
N ASP A 55 10.06 -7.23 2.61
CA ASP A 55 8.69 -7.69 2.82
C ASP A 55 7.70 -6.71 2.16
N ARG A 56 7.17 -7.10 1.00
CA ARG A 56 6.21 -6.28 0.24
C ARG A 56 4.93 -6.01 1.02
N LEU A 57 4.44 -6.98 1.78
CA LEU A 57 3.23 -6.82 2.60
C LEU A 57 3.47 -5.78 3.69
N LEU A 58 4.64 -5.83 4.34
CA LEU A 58 5.05 -4.83 5.32
C LEU A 58 5.10 -3.43 4.72
N LEU A 59 5.71 -3.27 3.54
CA LEU A 59 5.80 -1.96 2.88
C LEU A 59 4.42 -1.42 2.48
N VAL A 60 3.53 -2.27 1.97
CA VAL A 60 2.16 -1.87 1.61
C VAL A 60 1.39 -1.45 2.86
N ARG A 61 1.49 -2.21 3.96
CA ARG A 61 0.92 -1.81 5.26
C ARG A 61 1.49 -0.46 5.70
N ALA A 62 2.81 -0.29 5.65
CA ALA A 62 3.46 0.96 6.03
C ALA A 62 3.00 2.17 5.20
N ALA A 63 2.76 1.99 3.89
CA ALA A 63 2.29 3.03 2.99
C ALA A 63 0.87 3.53 3.32
N PHE A 64 -0.01 2.62 3.77
CA PHE A 64 -1.41 2.91 4.06
C PHE A 64 -1.75 2.91 5.55
N ASN A 65 -0.74 2.89 6.42
CA ASN A 65 -0.94 2.95 7.86
C ASN A 65 -1.76 4.18 8.25
N GLY A 66 -2.95 3.94 8.80
CA GLY A 66 -3.81 5.02 9.29
C GLY A 66 -4.66 5.71 8.23
N PHE A 67 -4.65 5.27 6.98
CA PHE A 67 -5.61 5.79 6.02
C PHE A 67 -7.01 5.30 6.41
N ALA A 68 -7.92 6.24 6.64
CA ALA A 68 -9.34 5.91 6.77
C ALA A 68 -9.83 5.35 5.43
N HIS A 69 -10.80 4.43 5.48
CA HIS A 69 -11.39 3.80 4.29
C HIS A 69 -10.39 3.04 3.39
N VAL A 70 -9.21 2.70 3.92
CA VAL A 70 -8.24 1.84 3.22
C VAL A 70 -7.87 0.67 4.11
N ARG A 71 -7.91 -0.54 3.55
CA ARG A 71 -7.39 -1.75 4.18
C ARG A 71 -6.45 -2.50 3.26
N VAL A 72 -5.50 -3.23 3.84
CA VAL A 72 -4.59 -4.11 3.13
C VAL A 72 -5.04 -5.55 3.36
N ASP A 73 -5.28 -6.28 2.29
CA ASP A 73 -5.71 -7.68 2.31
C ASP A 73 -4.61 -8.57 1.76
N ASP A 74 -4.13 -9.50 2.58
CA ASP A 74 -3.02 -10.39 2.26
C ASP A 74 -3.48 -11.75 1.69
N ARG A 75 -4.75 -11.87 1.28
CA ARG A 75 -5.32 -13.12 0.76
C ARG A 75 -4.52 -13.73 -0.38
N GLU A 76 -4.04 -12.92 -1.33
CA GLU A 76 -3.26 -13.44 -2.47
C GLU A 76 -1.89 -13.95 -2.00
N MET A 77 -1.24 -13.24 -1.07
CA MET A 77 0.01 -13.67 -0.46
C MET A 77 -0.16 -14.98 0.34
N ARG A 78 -1.27 -15.14 1.07
CA ARG A 78 -1.60 -16.35 1.84
C ARG A 78 -1.97 -17.53 0.94
N ARG A 79 -2.75 -17.29 -0.11
CA ARG A 79 -3.10 -18.28 -1.14
C ARG A 79 -1.85 -18.81 -1.86
N GLY A 80 -0.86 -17.94 -2.07
CA GLY A 80 0.35 -18.30 -2.81
C GLY A 80 0.08 -18.54 -4.30
N GLY A 81 1.09 -19.03 -5.01
CA GLY A 81 0.98 -19.27 -6.45
C GLY A 81 0.75 -17.99 -7.27
N VAL A 82 0.19 -18.17 -8.47
CA VAL A 82 -0.12 -17.07 -9.39
C VAL A 82 -1.40 -16.37 -8.95
N SER A 83 -1.32 -15.04 -8.82
CA SER A 83 -2.42 -14.19 -8.36
C SER A 83 -3.24 -13.68 -9.53
N TYR A 84 -4.30 -14.40 -9.89
CA TYR A 84 -5.24 -13.96 -10.92
C TYR A 84 -6.32 -13.08 -10.33
N ALA A 85 -6.51 -11.89 -10.92
CA ALA A 85 -7.51 -10.92 -10.48
C ALA A 85 -8.93 -11.51 -10.39
N ILE A 86 -9.32 -12.38 -11.34
CA ILE A 86 -10.63 -13.04 -11.34
C ILE A 86 -10.88 -13.86 -10.08
N ASP A 87 -9.88 -14.60 -9.59
CA ASP A 87 -10.04 -15.46 -8.43
C ASP A 87 -10.31 -14.60 -7.18
N THR A 88 -9.61 -13.47 -7.06
CA THR A 88 -9.84 -12.47 -6.01
C THR A 88 -11.21 -11.78 -6.15
N VAL A 89 -11.60 -11.36 -7.36
CA VAL A 89 -12.90 -10.70 -7.58
C VAL A 89 -14.07 -11.64 -7.29
N ARG A 90 -13.97 -12.93 -7.63
CA ARG A 90 -15.00 -13.93 -7.29
C ARG A 90 -15.19 -14.06 -5.78
N GLU A 91 -14.10 -14.09 -5.00
CA GLU A 91 -14.16 -14.12 -3.53
C GLU A 91 -14.85 -12.87 -2.98
N PHE A 92 -14.45 -11.69 -3.47
CA PHE A 92 -15.08 -10.44 -3.07
C PHE A 92 -16.56 -10.37 -3.43
N ALA A 93 -16.95 -10.83 -4.62
CA ALA A 93 -18.35 -10.84 -5.03
C ALA A 93 -19.20 -11.79 -4.17
N ALA A 94 -18.62 -12.90 -3.71
CA ALA A 94 -19.27 -13.82 -2.80
C ALA A 94 -19.36 -13.27 -1.36
N GLU A 95 -18.31 -12.61 -0.88
CA GLU A 95 -18.27 -11.96 0.44
C GLU A 95 -19.19 -10.73 0.51
N HIS A 96 -19.37 -10.04 -0.62
CA HIS A 96 -20.07 -8.77 -0.73
C HIS A 96 -21.14 -8.78 -1.85
N PRO A 97 -22.18 -9.64 -1.76
CA PRO A 97 -23.14 -9.86 -2.85
C PRO A 97 -24.05 -8.66 -3.17
N HIS A 98 -24.02 -7.63 -2.34
CA HIS A 98 -24.83 -6.41 -2.48
C HIS A 98 -23.99 -5.15 -2.70
N ASP A 99 -22.67 -5.27 -2.80
CA ASP A 99 -21.78 -4.13 -3.03
C ASP A 99 -21.27 -4.14 -4.48
N GLU A 100 -20.90 -2.95 -4.95
CA GLU A 100 -20.31 -2.79 -6.28
C GLU A 100 -18.80 -2.92 -6.18
N LEU A 101 -18.21 -3.80 -6.99
CA LEU A 101 -16.77 -3.96 -7.06
C LEU A 101 -16.19 -3.06 -8.16
N VAL A 102 -15.23 -2.23 -7.79
CA VAL A 102 -14.49 -1.37 -8.72
C VAL A 102 -13.02 -1.79 -8.72
N PHE A 103 -12.51 -2.29 -9.84
CA PHE A 103 -11.12 -2.67 -9.96
C PHE A 103 -10.28 -1.46 -10.43
N LEU A 104 -9.45 -0.94 -9.53
CA LEU A 104 -8.61 0.23 -9.76
C LEU A 104 -7.33 -0.20 -10.49
N ILE A 105 -7.02 0.43 -11.62
CA ILE A 105 -5.81 0.14 -12.40
C ILE A 105 -5.11 1.42 -12.87
N GLY A 106 -3.82 1.31 -13.15
CA GLY A 106 -3.09 2.31 -13.93
C GLY A 106 -3.34 2.12 -15.45
N GLU A 107 -3.17 3.20 -16.22
CA GLU A 107 -3.29 3.20 -17.69
C GLU A 107 -2.38 2.15 -18.37
N ASP A 108 -1.25 1.83 -17.75
CA ASP A 108 -0.26 0.87 -18.26
C ASP A 108 -0.78 -0.57 -18.30
N SER A 109 -1.80 -0.87 -17.50
CA SER A 109 -2.46 -2.17 -17.46
C SER A 109 -3.53 -2.35 -18.54
N VAL A 110 -4.05 -1.25 -19.11
CA VAL A 110 -5.23 -1.25 -20.00
C VAL A 110 -4.99 -2.08 -21.25
N ALA A 111 -3.87 -1.87 -21.94
CA ALA A 111 -3.53 -2.63 -23.16
C ALA A 111 -3.37 -4.14 -22.89
N GLY A 112 -3.10 -4.52 -21.65
CA GLY A 112 -2.96 -5.91 -21.22
C GLY A 112 -4.27 -6.59 -20.80
N LEU A 113 -5.34 -5.84 -20.51
CA LEU A 113 -6.59 -6.35 -19.94
C LEU A 113 -7.19 -7.55 -20.69
N PRO A 114 -7.27 -7.57 -22.03
CA PRO A 114 -7.85 -8.71 -22.75
C PRO A 114 -7.08 -10.03 -22.55
N ARG A 115 -5.84 -9.98 -22.04
CA ARG A 115 -5.02 -11.16 -21.73
C ARG A 115 -5.15 -11.63 -20.28
N TRP A 116 -5.93 -10.94 -19.46
CA TRP A 116 -6.16 -11.36 -18.08
C TRP A 116 -7.02 -12.64 -18.08
N LYS A 117 -6.70 -13.57 -17.19
CA LYS A 117 -7.46 -14.83 -17.03
C LYS A 117 -8.93 -14.50 -16.82
N ASP A 118 -9.80 -15.16 -17.59
CA ASP A 118 -11.25 -15.03 -17.55
C ASP A 118 -11.74 -13.57 -17.67
N TYR A 119 -11.08 -12.74 -18.50
CA TYR A 119 -11.40 -11.31 -18.63
C TYR A 119 -12.88 -11.01 -18.92
N ASP A 120 -13.55 -11.83 -19.74
CA ASP A 120 -14.98 -11.65 -20.05
C ASP A 120 -15.90 -11.85 -18.85
N GLU A 121 -15.50 -12.69 -17.89
CA GLU A 121 -16.20 -12.82 -16.63
C GLU A 121 -15.81 -11.69 -15.67
N LEU A 122 -14.52 -11.38 -15.59
CA LEU A 122 -13.99 -10.35 -14.72
C LEU A 122 -14.68 -8.99 -14.96
N ARG A 123 -14.83 -8.58 -16.23
CA ARG A 123 -15.52 -7.33 -16.59
C ARG A 123 -17.04 -7.33 -16.34
N LYS A 124 -17.65 -8.49 -16.03
CA LYS A 124 -19.05 -8.59 -15.60
C LYS A 124 -19.17 -8.53 -14.07
N LEU A 125 -18.15 -8.96 -13.35
CA LEU A 125 -18.14 -8.99 -11.88
C LEU A 125 -17.65 -7.68 -11.25
N CYS A 126 -16.88 -6.87 -11.98
CA CYS A 126 -16.42 -5.57 -11.51
C CYS A 126 -16.35 -4.52 -12.62
N THR A 127 -16.39 -3.25 -12.21
CA THR A 127 -16.15 -2.10 -13.09
C THR A 127 -14.66 -1.72 -13.03
N PHE A 128 -13.99 -1.56 -14.17
CA PHE A 128 -12.62 -1.04 -14.18
C PHE A 128 -12.61 0.48 -14.10
N HIS A 129 -11.78 1.04 -13.23
CA HIS A 129 -11.50 2.48 -13.19
C HIS A 129 -10.01 2.73 -13.38
N VAL A 130 -9.69 3.57 -14.37
CA VAL A 130 -8.33 3.74 -14.89
C VAL A 130 -7.77 5.09 -14.48
N TYR A 131 -6.57 5.07 -13.91
CA TYR A 131 -5.82 6.28 -13.57
C TYR A 131 -4.64 6.51 -14.51
N PRO A 132 -4.35 7.77 -14.88
CA PRO A 132 -3.16 8.09 -15.66
C PRO A 132 -1.88 7.67 -14.94
N ARG A 133 -0.86 7.30 -15.70
CA ARG A 133 0.43 6.92 -15.14
C ARG A 133 1.11 8.15 -14.54
N THR A 134 1.64 7.99 -13.34
CA THR A 134 2.51 8.99 -12.74
C THR A 134 3.99 8.67 -13.05
N PRO A 135 4.90 9.65 -12.97
CA PRO A 135 6.32 9.42 -13.28
C PRO A 135 6.99 8.39 -12.38
N GLU A 136 6.52 8.22 -11.14
CA GLU A 136 7.10 7.28 -10.18
C GLU A 136 6.84 5.83 -10.60
N SER A 137 7.87 5.00 -10.52
CA SER A 137 7.74 3.57 -10.77
C SER A 137 8.51 2.74 -9.76
N SER A 138 8.04 1.52 -9.51
CA SER A 138 8.76 0.58 -8.65
C SER A 138 10.17 0.31 -9.18
N THR A 139 10.34 0.27 -10.50
CA THR A 139 11.64 0.08 -11.14
C THR A 139 12.60 1.22 -10.81
N GLU A 140 12.15 2.48 -10.91
CA GLU A 140 12.98 3.64 -10.56
C GLU A 140 13.42 3.60 -9.08
N VAL A 141 12.51 3.23 -8.16
CA VAL A 141 12.87 3.07 -6.74
C VAL A 141 13.97 2.03 -6.57
N ARG A 142 13.87 0.87 -7.24
CA ARG A 142 14.90 -0.18 -7.18
C ARG A 142 16.22 0.28 -7.77
N THR A 143 16.20 0.99 -8.90
CA THR A 143 17.41 1.55 -9.53
C THR A 143 18.11 2.52 -8.59
N ARG A 144 17.38 3.50 -8.03
CA ARG A 144 17.97 4.47 -7.09
C ARG A 144 18.54 3.80 -5.85
N LEU A 145 17.84 2.80 -5.28
CA LEU A 145 18.36 2.04 -4.14
C LEU A 145 19.67 1.30 -4.48
N ALA A 146 19.75 0.66 -5.66
CA ALA A 146 20.96 -0.03 -6.10
C ALA A 146 22.15 0.94 -6.32
N GLU A 147 21.85 2.17 -6.74
CA GLU A 147 22.83 3.24 -6.94
C GLU A 147 23.14 4.06 -5.67
N GLY A 148 22.50 3.75 -4.54
CA GLY A 148 22.65 4.52 -3.29
C GLY A 148 22.06 5.94 -3.35
N LYS A 149 21.16 6.21 -4.31
CA LYS A 149 20.51 7.51 -4.49
C LYS A 149 19.27 7.65 -3.58
N PRO A 150 18.90 8.89 -3.19
CA PRO A 150 17.68 9.15 -2.40
C PRO A 150 16.40 8.71 -3.12
N ILE A 151 15.40 8.31 -2.33
CA ILE A 151 14.08 7.86 -2.80
C ILE A 151 12.91 8.56 -2.10
N ASP A 152 13.20 9.54 -1.26
CA ASP A 152 12.21 10.25 -0.42
C ASP A 152 11.13 10.97 -1.22
N ASP A 153 11.42 11.31 -2.48
CA ASP A 153 10.50 11.88 -3.46
C ASP A 153 9.61 10.82 -4.14
N LEU A 154 10.03 9.55 -4.15
CA LEU A 154 9.35 8.48 -4.88
C LEU A 154 8.41 7.65 -4.00
N VAL A 155 8.62 7.61 -2.69
CA VAL A 155 7.85 6.74 -1.78
C VAL A 155 7.36 7.49 -0.54
N PRO A 156 6.28 7.02 0.12
CA PRO A 156 5.86 7.59 1.40
C PRO A 156 6.98 7.53 2.46
N PRO A 157 7.05 8.49 3.40
CA PRO A 157 8.13 8.53 4.40
C PRO A 157 8.28 7.23 5.20
N ALA A 158 7.18 6.58 5.59
CA ALA A 158 7.23 5.29 6.29
C ALA A 158 7.94 4.22 5.44
N VAL A 159 7.62 4.15 4.15
CA VAL A 159 8.19 3.19 3.19
C VAL A 159 9.69 3.44 3.00
N ALA A 160 10.11 4.70 2.85
CA ALA A 160 11.53 5.07 2.75
C ALA A 160 12.31 4.58 3.97
N LEU A 161 11.77 4.76 5.18
CA LEU A 161 12.42 4.32 6.42
C LEU A 161 12.56 2.80 6.51
N PHE A 162 11.53 2.04 6.09
CA PHE A 162 11.61 0.57 6.05
C PHE A 162 12.60 0.07 5.00
N LEU A 163 12.60 0.66 3.79
CA LEU A 163 13.54 0.31 2.72
C LEU A 163 14.99 0.59 3.13
N ALA A 164 15.23 1.71 3.81
CA ALA A 164 16.53 2.04 4.38
C ALA A 164 16.87 1.23 5.65
N LYS A 165 16.01 0.30 6.09
CA LYS A 165 16.13 -0.50 7.32
C LYS A 165 16.36 0.34 8.58
N LYS A 166 15.93 1.61 8.57
CA LYS A 166 16.09 2.56 9.67
C LYS A 166 15.08 2.34 10.79
N VAL A 167 13.95 1.70 10.48
CA VAL A 167 12.89 1.43 11.45
C VAL A 167 12.34 0.02 11.32
N ARG A 168 11.74 -0.45 12.40
CA ARG A 168 10.85 -1.62 12.45
C ARG A 168 9.59 -1.22 13.21
N TYR A 169 8.51 -2.00 13.09
CA TYR A 169 7.48 -1.93 14.13
C TYR A 169 8.07 -2.41 15.45
N GLN A 170 7.60 -1.84 16.56
CA GLN A 170 7.97 -2.39 17.85
C GLN A 170 7.32 -3.76 18.09
N PRO A 171 7.92 -4.62 18.94
CA PRO A 171 7.57 -6.04 18.99
C PRO A 171 6.19 -6.37 19.57
N ASP A 172 5.61 -5.53 20.44
CA ASP A 172 4.30 -5.81 21.02
C ASP A 172 3.19 -5.50 20.00
N THR A 173 2.67 -6.54 19.36
CA THR A 173 1.63 -6.46 18.35
C THR A 173 0.33 -5.84 18.86
N ARG A 174 0.03 -5.94 20.16
CA ARG A 174 -1.17 -5.30 20.74
C ARG A 174 -1.01 -3.78 20.72
N ILE A 175 0.16 -3.28 21.11
CA ILE A 175 0.46 -1.84 21.03
C ILE A 175 0.45 -1.39 19.57
N VAL A 176 1.08 -2.13 18.64
CA VAL A 176 1.04 -1.80 17.20
C VAL A 176 -0.41 -1.64 16.72
N ASN A 177 -1.27 -2.62 17.01
CA ASN A 177 -2.67 -2.60 16.57
C ASN A 177 -3.46 -1.43 17.16
N VAL A 178 -3.29 -1.12 18.45
CA VAL A 178 -3.95 0.03 19.10
C VAL A 178 -3.53 1.34 18.43
N ILE A 179 -2.24 1.51 18.12
CA ILE A 179 -1.74 2.74 17.51
C ILE A 179 -2.16 2.85 16.04
N LEU A 180 -2.19 1.74 15.28
CA LEU A 180 -2.72 1.72 13.93
C LEU A 180 -4.21 2.10 13.89
N GLU A 181 -5.00 1.63 14.85
CA GLU A 181 -6.40 2.04 14.99
C GLU A 181 -6.53 3.53 15.34
N GLY A 182 -5.69 4.03 16.25
CA GLY A 182 -5.61 5.45 16.57
C GLY A 182 -5.25 6.31 15.35
N LEU A 183 -4.33 5.83 14.51
CA LEU A 183 -3.97 6.49 13.25
C LEU A 183 -5.14 6.54 12.26
N ARG A 184 -5.93 5.46 12.13
CA ARG A 184 -7.12 5.45 11.26
C ARG A 184 -8.13 6.51 11.67
N ARG A 185 -8.42 6.63 12.97
CA ARG A 185 -9.32 7.68 13.51
C ARG A 185 -8.80 9.10 13.32
N LYS A 186 -7.51 9.24 13.05
CA LYS A 186 -6.81 10.50 12.86
C LYS A 186 -6.37 10.72 11.41
N ASP A 187 -6.86 9.94 10.45
CA ASP A 187 -6.53 10.03 9.02
C ASP A 187 -5.02 9.99 8.72
N GLY A 188 -4.30 9.12 9.44
CA GLY A 188 -2.86 8.89 9.26
C GLY A 188 -1.97 9.88 10.02
N TYR A 189 -2.55 10.88 10.69
CA TYR A 189 -1.82 11.79 11.57
C TYR A 189 -1.54 11.13 12.93
N CYS A 190 -0.33 11.34 13.47
CA CYS A 190 0.12 10.74 14.73
C CYS A 190 -0.90 10.98 15.86
N PRO A 191 -1.43 9.91 16.50
CA PRO A 191 -2.49 10.06 17.50
C PRO A 191 -2.03 10.79 18.77
N CYS A 192 -0.73 10.83 19.02
CA CYS A 192 -0.11 11.56 20.11
C CYS A 192 0.13 13.05 19.81
N ARG A 193 -0.37 13.59 18.69
CA ARG A 193 -0.30 15.02 18.33
C ARG A 193 -1.72 15.56 18.09
N ILE A 194 -2.01 16.72 18.67
CA ILE A 194 -3.36 17.29 18.67
C ILE A 194 -3.76 17.87 17.29
N PRO A 195 -2.97 18.77 16.66
CA PRO A 195 -3.38 19.34 15.38
C PRO A 195 -3.08 18.40 14.20
N LYS A 196 -3.93 18.39 13.18
CA LYS A 196 -3.69 17.65 11.92
C LYS A 196 -2.91 18.53 10.94
N ILE A 197 -1.61 18.67 11.15
CA ILE A 197 -0.69 19.41 10.27
C ILE A 197 0.27 18.46 9.55
N PRO A 198 0.76 18.81 8.34
CA PRO A 198 1.61 17.92 7.52
C PRO A 198 2.79 17.30 8.26
N GLU A 199 3.39 18.04 9.20
CA GLU A 199 4.52 17.63 10.03
C GLU A 199 4.18 16.44 10.93
N TYR A 200 2.90 16.22 11.25
CA TYR A 200 2.42 15.17 12.13
C TYR A 200 1.82 13.98 11.38
N PHE A 201 1.85 13.97 10.05
CA PHE A 201 1.53 12.76 9.29
C PHE A 201 2.54 11.65 9.64
N CYS A 202 2.05 10.46 9.98
CA CYS A 202 2.89 9.38 10.48
C CYS A 202 3.83 8.84 9.38
N PRO A 203 5.15 8.70 9.64
CA PRO A 203 5.90 9.10 10.84
C PRO A 203 6.09 10.63 10.94
N CYS A 204 5.80 11.19 12.10
CA CYS A 204 5.91 12.64 12.32
C CYS A 204 7.35 13.16 12.14
N GLN A 205 7.47 14.44 11.82
CA GLN A 205 8.73 15.14 11.61
C GLN A 205 9.68 15.02 12.81
N GLU A 206 9.15 15.09 14.04
CA GLU A 206 9.97 14.94 15.24
C GLU A 206 10.69 13.59 15.29
N PHE A 207 9.97 12.49 15.04
CA PHE A 207 10.58 11.16 14.99
C PHE A 207 11.55 11.04 13.82
N ARG A 208 11.20 11.59 12.64
CA ARG A 208 12.13 11.66 11.50
C ARG A 208 13.42 12.42 11.85
N GLY A 209 13.34 13.48 12.67
CA GLY A 209 14.48 14.21 13.20
C GLY A 209 15.34 13.36 14.15
N GLN A 210 14.71 12.61 15.06
CA GLN A 210 15.41 11.67 15.95
C GLN A 210 16.19 10.61 15.16
N LEU A 211 15.64 10.12 14.05
CA LEU A 211 16.31 9.14 13.19
C LEU A 211 17.57 9.68 12.49
N ALA A 212 17.75 11.00 12.43
CA ALA A 212 18.95 11.60 11.86
C ALA A 212 20.16 11.50 12.81
N ASP A 213 19.93 11.33 14.12
CA ASP A 213 21.00 11.05 15.09
C ASP A 213 21.36 9.55 15.03
N PRO A 214 22.61 9.19 14.65
CA PRO A 214 23.04 7.79 14.62
C PRO A 214 23.04 7.13 16.00
N ALA A 215 23.31 7.87 17.08
CA ALA A 215 23.40 7.35 18.45
C ALA A 215 22.03 7.11 19.11
N TRP A 216 20.99 7.79 18.62
CA TRP A 216 19.64 7.63 19.15
C TRP A 216 19.10 6.22 18.86
N HIS A 217 18.67 5.50 19.90
CA HIS A 217 17.96 4.22 19.80
C HIS A 217 16.70 4.31 20.66
N GLY A 218 15.57 3.84 20.16
CA GLY A 218 14.33 3.96 20.90
C GLY A 218 13.07 3.87 20.08
N LEU A 219 11.96 4.22 20.72
CA LEU A 219 10.62 4.22 20.15
C LEU A 219 10.21 5.64 19.77
N CYS A 220 9.43 5.77 18.68
CA CYS A 220 8.69 7.01 18.45
C CYS A 220 7.73 7.29 19.62
N HIS A 221 7.30 8.53 19.81
CA HIS A 221 6.45 8.92 20.96
C HIS A 221 5.19 8.06 21.11
N CYS A 222 4.50 7.79 20.00
CA CYS A 222 3.31 6.94 19.98
C CYS A 222 3.63 5.42 20.09
N ARG A 223 4.91 5.02 20.15
CA ARG A 223 5.39 3.62 20.23
C ARG A 223 4.94 2.72 19.07
N LEU A 224 4.83 3.25 17.85
CA LEU A 224 4.58 2.43 16.65
C LEU A 224 5.89 1.88 16.08
N TYR A 225 6.86 2.76 15.87
CA TYR A 225 8.14 2.44 15.25
C TYR A 225 9.25 2.42 16.28
N GLN A 226 10.22 1.54 16.04
CA GLN A 226 11.48 1.43 16.75
C GLN A 226 12.63 1.68 15.78
N LYS A 227 13.62 2.50 16.17
CA LYS A 227 14.94 2.45 15.56
C LYS A 227 15.71 1.30 16.24
N PRO A 228 16.03 0.22 15.50
CA PRO A 228 16.70 -0.95 16.06
C PRO A 228 18.11 -0.61 16.54
#